data_AF-H2J3I9-F1
#
_entry.id   AF-H2J3I9-F1
#
_cell.length_a   1.000
_cell.length_b   1.000
_cell.length_c   1.000
_cell.angle_alpha   90.00
_cell.angle_beta   90.00
_cell.angle_gamma   90.00
#
_symmetry.space_group_name_H-M   'P 1'
#
loop_
_entity.id
_entity.type
_entity.pdbx_description
1 polymer ?
#
loop_
_entity_poly.entity_id
_entity_poly.type
_entity_poly.pdbx_seq_one_letter_code
_entity_poly.pdbx_strand_id
1 'polypeptide(L)'
;MISNILLIVGGILILLGSIGMLNQKDLYTRIQFAGIADTVGTFTVLIGFALKYQDEIFRFLIISILILLIGPVLSHAIAHSAAQNKVKVRDND
;
A
#
# COMPACT_ATOMS: atom_id res chain seq x y z
N MET A 1 22.96 -9.83 -2.61
CA MET A 1 22.91 -8.66 -3.53
C MET A 1 21.50 -8.40 -4.04
N ILE A 2 20.80 -9.41 -4.59
CA ILE A 2 19.40 -9.28 -5.05
C ILE A 2 18.46 -8.73 -3.97
N SER A 3 18.53 -9.25 -2.73
CA SER A 3 17.67 -8.80 -1.63
C SER A 3 17.80 -7.31 -1.34
N ASN A 4 19.02 -6.77 -1.28
CA ASN A 4 19.25 -5.35 -1.05
C ASN A 4 18.67 -4.48 -2.17
N ILE A 5 18.74 -4.93 -3.44
CA ILE A 5 18.14 -4.22 -4.57
C ILE A 5 16.62 -4.19 -4.40
N LEU A 6 15.99 -5.33 -4.06
CA LEU A 6 14.56 -5.40 -3.81
C LEU A 6 14.12 -4.48 -2.66
N LEU A 7 14.89 -4.41 -1.58
CA LEU A 7 14.59 -3.52 -0.45
C LEU A 7 14.63 -2.04 -0.85
N ILE A 8 15.64 -1.64 -1.64
CA ILE A 8 15.77 -0.26 -2.13
C ILE A 8 14.64 0.06 -3.10
N VAL A 9 14.36 -0.82 -4.06
CA VAL A 9 13.28 -0.64 -5.05
C VAL A 9 11.92 -0.59 -4.36
N GLY A 10 11.64 -1.51 -3.43
CA GLY A 10 10.42 -1.50 -2.65
C GLY A 10 10.24 -0.21 -1.86
N GLY A 11 11.31 0.30 -1.22
CA GLY A 11 11.29 1.60 -0.55
C GLY A 11 10.98 2.76 -1.49
N ILE A 12 11.60 2.80 -2.68
CA ILE A 12 11.32 3.82 -3.70
C ILE A 12 9.86 3.74 -4.18
N LEU A 13 9.32 2.54 -4.38
CA LEU A 13 7.92 2.35 -4.80
C LEU A 13 6.94 2.88 -3.75
N ILE A 14 7.19 2.61 -2.45
CA ILE A 14 6.38 3.14 -1.35
C ILE A 14 6.43 4.67 -1.34
N LEU A 15 7.62 5.26 -1.51
CA LEU A 15 7.79 6.71 -1.55
C LEU A 15 7.05 7.34 -2.74
N LEU A 16 7.22 6.78 -3.95
CA LEU A 16 6.55 7.27 -5.16
C LEU A 16 5.03 7.15 -5.04
N GLY A 17 4.53 6.03 -4.52
CA GLY A 17 3.10 5.84 -4.29
C GLY A 17 2.53 6.79 -3.23
N SER A 18 3.29 7.06 -2.16
CA SER A 18 2.92 8.03 -1.12
C SER A 18 2.90 9.48 -1.65
N ILE A 19 3.89 9.86 -2.46
CA ILE A 19 3.91 11.16 -3.14
C ILE A 19 2.73 11.26 -4.12
N GLY A 20 2.46 10.19 -4.87
CA GLY A 20 1.30 10.07 -5.75
C GLY A 20 -0.02 10.30 -5.00
N MET A 21 -0.19 9.68 -3.84
CA MET A 21 -1.34 9.90 -2.96
C MET A 21 -1.48 11.39 -2.57
N LEU A 22 -0.41 12.05 -2.13
CA LEU A 22 -0.47 13.45 -1.70
C LEU A 22 -0.83 14.43 -2.84
N ASN A 23 -0.41 14.13 -4.06
CA ASN A 23 -0.67 14.96 -5.23
C ASN A 23 -2.12 14.90 -5.72
N GLN A 24 -2.83 13.79 -5.46
CA GLN A 24 -4.20 13.64 -5.93
C GLN A 24 -5.15 14.53 -5.13
N LYS A 25 -6.13 15.13 -5.80
CA LYS A 25 -7.10 16.03 -5.16
C LYS A 25 -8.39 15.31 -4.75
N ASP A 26 -8.71 14.18 -5.39
CA ASP A 26 -9.89 13.37 -5.08
C ASP A 26 -9.58 12.26 -4.05
N LEU A 27 -10.48 12.07 -3.08
CA LEU A 27 -10.33 11.13 -1.97
C LEU A 27 -10.31 9.67 -2.46
N TYR A 28 -11.18 9.31 -3.39
CA TYR A 28 -11.26 7.92 -3.89
C TYR A 28 -9.99 7.57 -4.64
N THR A 29 -9.54 8.50 -5.47
CA THR A 29 -8.26 8.40 -6.17
C THR A 29 -7.10 8.28 -5.16
N ARG A 30 -7.06 9.07 -4.09
CA ARG A 30 -6.06 8.93 -3.00
C ARG A 30 -6.03 7.54 -2.39
N ILE A 31 -7.19 6.96 -2.07
CA ILE A 31 -7.29 5.61 -1.48
C ILE A 31 -6.72 4.56 -2.44
N GLN A 32 -7.00 4.67 -3.74
CA GLN A 32 -6.46 3.76 -4.73
C GLN A 32 -4.93 3.87 -4.85
N PHE A 33 -4.38 5.09 -4.92
CA PHE A 33 -2.93 5.29 -4.96
C PHE A 33 -2.25 4.78 -3.68
N ALA A 34 -2.85 5.01 -2.51
CA ALA A 34 -2.38 4.45 -1.24
C ALA A 34 -2.38 2.92 -1.27
N GLY A 35 -3.46 2.30 -1.73
CA GLY A 35 -3.57 0.83 -1.82
C GLY A 35 -2.54 0.22 -2.76
N ILE A 36 -2.29 0.82 -3.93
CA ILE A 36 -1.25 0.36 -4.86
C ILE A 36 0.14 0.50 -4.23
N ALA A 37 0.42 1.64 -3.59
CA ALA A 37 1.70 1.89 -2.91
C ALA A 37 1.97 0.84 -1.83
N ASP A 38 0.96 0.58 -1.00
CA ASP A 38 1.08 -0.29 0.16
C ASP A 38 1.18 -1.75 -0.25
N THR A 39 0.38 -2.20 -1.22
CA THR A 39 0.43 -3.57 -1.72
C THR A 39 1.73 -3.81 -2.50
N VAL A 40 1.98 -3.07 -3.57
CA VAL A 40 3.15 -3.36 -4.43
C VAL A 40 4.46 -3.10 -3.69
N GLY A 41 4.54 -2.00 -2.94
CA GLY A 41 5.72 -1.63 -2.19
C GLY A 41 6.04 -2.61 -1.07
N THR A 42 5.08 -2.88 -0.19
CA THR A 42 5.30 -3.75 0.97
C THR A 42 5.55 -5.20 0.56
N PHE A 43 4.83 -5.73 -0.44
CA PHE A 43 5.12 -7.09 -0.94
C PHE A 43 6.52 -7.18 -1.55
N THR A 44 6.99 -6.17 -2.28
CA THR A 44 8.37 -6.14 -2.82
C THR A 44 9.41 -6.15 -1.69
N VAL A 45 9.19 -5.36 -0.64
CA VAL A 45 10.06 -5.32 0.54
C VAL A 45 10.06 -6.66 1.28
N LEU A 46 8.89 -7.27 1.49
CA LEU A 46 8.74 -8.55 2.18
C LEU A 46 9.40 -9.69 1.42
N ILE A 47 9.35 -9.71 0.09
CA ILE A 47 10.11 -10.67 -0.72
C ILE A 47 11.62 -10.45 -0.52
N GLY A 48 12.08 -9.19 -0.50
CA GLY A 48 13.47 -8.85 -0.19
C GLY A 48 13.93 -9.37 1.18
N PHE A 49 13.07 -9.29 2.20
CA PHE A 49 13.33 -9.83 3.52
C PHE A 49 13.30 -11.36 3.57
N ALA A 50 12.32 -12.00 2.91
CA ALA A 50 12.22 -13.45 2.84
C ALA A 50 13.46 -14.09 2.19
N LEU A 51 14.06 -13.42 1.21
CA LEU A 51 15.33 -13.84 0.60
C LEU A 51 16.55 -13.67 1.52
N LYS A 52 16.49 -12.77 2.50
CA LYS A 52 17.61 -12.47 3.42
C LYS A 52 17.54 -13.29 4.71
N TYR A 53 16.34 -13.53 5.22
CA TYR A 53 16.08 -14.22 6.47
C TYR A 53 15.09 -15.37 6.24
N GLN A 54 15.63 -16.50 5.75
CA GLN A 54 14.81 -17.65 5.39
C GLN A 54 14.16 -18.33 6.60
N ASP A 55 14.79 -18.25 7.77
CA ASP A 55 14.27 -18.85 9.01
C ASP A 55 12.99 -18.16 9.50
N GLU A 56 12.74 -16.92 9.10
CA GLU A 56 11.62 -16.09 9.56
C GLU A 56 10.51 -15.91 8.51
N ILE A 57 10.52 -16.71 7.44
CA ILE A 57 9.54 -16.62 6.33
C ILE A 57 8.09 -16.67 6.84
N PHE A 58 7.81 -17.50 7.85
CA PHE A 58 6.48 -17.58 8.45
C PHE A 58 6.00 -16.25 9.04
N ARG A 59 6.88 -15.48 9.68
CA ARG A 59 6.51 -14.15 10.20
C ARG A 59 6.19 -13.18 9.05
N PHE A 60 7.00 -13.18 8.00
CA PHE A 60 6.76 -12.31 6.83
C PHE A 60 5.47 -12.67 6.09
N LEU A 61 5.11 -13.96 6.05
CA LEU A 61 3.85 -14.42 5.47
C LEU A 61 2.65 -13.92 6.28
N ILE A 62 2.71 -14.04 7.61
CA ILE A 62 1.66 -13.53 8.52
C ILE A 62 1.49 -12.02 8.32
N ILE A 63 2.59 -11.26 8.28
CA ILE A 63 2.56 -9.81 8.05
C ILE A 63 1.94 -9.48 6.68
N SER A 64 2.31 -10.20 5.62
CA SER A 64 1.74 -10.02 4.27
C SER A 64 0.21 -10.18 4.28
N ILE A 65 -0.29 -11.22 4.94
CA ILE A 65 -1.72 -11.51 5.04
C ILE A 65 -2.45 -10.42 5.83
N LEU A 66 -1.89 -10.01 6.97
CA LEU A 66 -2.43 -8.93 7.77
C LEU A 66 -2.59 -7.64 6.96
N ILE A 67 -1.55 -7.22 6.23
CA ILE A 67 -1.58 -6.01 5.42
C ILE A 67 -2.61 -6.13 4.29
N LEU A 68 -2.67 -7.29 3.63
CA LEU A 68 -3.66 -7.57 2.59
C LEU A 68 -5.10 -7.48 3.09
N LEU A 69 -5.37 -7.85 4.34
CA LEU A 69 -6.70 -7.74 4.95
C LEU A 69 -6.99 -6.33 5.46
N ILE A 70 -5.99 -5.63 5.99
CA ILE A 70 -6.13 -4.26 6.50
C ILE A 70 -6.47 -3.29 5.35
N GLY A 71 -5.84 -3.43 4.18
CA GLY A 71 -6.09 -2.59 3.01
C GLY A 71 -7.57 -2.43 2.62
N PRO A 72 -8.33 -3.51 2.34
CA PRO A 72 -9.75 -3.43 2.00
C PRO A 72 -10.62 -2.96 3.17
N VAL A 73 -10.28 -3.31 4.41
CA VAL A 73 -11.02 -2.85 5.60
C VAL A 73 -10.89 -1.33 5.75
N LEU A 74 -9.68 -0.79 5.64
CA LEU A 74 -9.42 0.66 5.67
C LEU A 74 -10.14 1.36 4.51
N SER A 75 -10.00 0.83 3.29
CA SER A 75 -10.63 1.42 2.10
C SER A 75 -12.15 1.46 2.25
N HIS A 76 -12.77 0.39 2.76
CA HIS A 76 -14.20 0.33 3.00
C HIS A 76 -14.64 1.31 4.10
N ALA A 77 -13.93 1.36 5.23
CA ALA A 77 -14.23 2.27 6.33
C ALA A 77 -14.12 3.75 5.91
N ILE A 78 -13.08 4.10 5.16
CA ILE A 78 -12.88 5.47 4.65
C ILE A 78 -13.97 5.82 3.63
N ALA A 79 -14.26 4.93 2.67
CA ALA A 79 -15.31 5.16 1.68
C ALA A 79 -16.70 5.29 2.33
N HIS A 80 -17.01 4.47 3.33
CA HIS A 80 -18.26 4.56 4.09
C HIS A 80 -18.40 5.91 4.81
N SER A 81 -17.33 6.35 5.49
CA SER A 81 -17.31 7.66 6.15
C SER A 81 -17.43 8.82 5.15
N ALA A 82 -16.75 8.73 4.00
CA ALA A 82 -16.84 9.72 2.93
C ALA A 82 -18.27 9.83 2.38
N ALA A 83 -18.93 8.69 2.16
CA ALA A 83 -20.32 8.63 1.71
C ALA A 83 -21.28 9.27 2.73
N GLN A 84 -21.11 8.99 4.03
CA GLN A 84 -21.90 9.61 5.10
C GLN A 84 -21.71 11.13 5.15
N ASN A 85 -20.48 11.62 4.94
CA ASN A 85 -20.16 13.04 4.90
C ASN A 85 -20.53 13.71 3.57
N LYS A 86 -21.21 13.01 2.65
CA LYS A 86 -21.60 13.49 1.30
C LYS A 86 -20.41 14.02 0.49
N VAL A 87 -19.22 13.46 0.71
CA VAL A 87 -18.04 13.78 -0.09
C VAL A 87 -18.28 13.26 -1.51
N LYS A 88 -18.66 14.17 -2.42
CA LYS A 88 -18.83 13.85 -3.84
C LYS A 88 -17.50 13.37 -4.42
N VAL A 89 -17.56 12.31 -5.20
CA VAL A 89 -16.49 11.97 -6.16
C VAL A 89 -16.31 13.21 -7.02
N ARG A 90 -15.11 13.80 -6.98
CA ARG A 90 -14.88 15.04 -7.71
C ARG A 90 -14.76 14.69 -9.19
N ASP A 91 -15.77 15.08 -9.96
CA ASP A 91 -15.74 14.91 -11.42
C ASP A 91 -14.60 15.77 -11.99
N ASN A 92 -13.84 15.20 -12.92
CA ASN A 92 -12.71 15.88 -13.56
C ASN A 92 -13.25 16.85 -14.62
N ASP A 93 -13.63 18.06 -14.20
CA ASP A 93 -13.75 19.24 -15.07
C ASP A 93 -12.38 19.91 -15.30
#